data_AF-A0AB36FCP8-F1
#
_entry.id   AF-A0AB36FCP8-F1
#
_cell.length_a   1.000
_cell.length_b   1.000
_cell.length_c   1.000
_cell.angle_alpha   90.00
_cell.angle_beta   90.00
_cell.angle_gamma   90.00
#
_symmetry.space_group_name_H-M   'P 1'
#
loop_
_entity.id
_entity.type
_entity.pdbx_description
1 polymer ?
#
loop_
_entity_poly.entity_id
_entity_poly.type
_entity_poly.pdbx_seq_one_letter_code
_entity_poly.pdbx_strand_id
1 'polypeptide(L)'
;MRKLILVGFAAFTLAGCAQERPLTSYDDVGLCTLKGQAIGYGNTEIMPKIQAEFARRGSLSISQADCDLYTQTGQQDAKVRMKTTDSIIQQSNQTQTINAIKGY
;
A
#
# COMPACT_ATOMS: atom_id res chain seq x y z
N MET A 1 5.92 -47.10 -24.57
CA MET A 1 6.39 -46.09 -23.60
C MET A 1 6.22 -44.71 -24.20
N ARG A 2 5.27 -43.90 -23.71
CA ARG A 2 4.98 -42.54 -24.23
C ARG A 2 4.61 -41.65 -23.05
N LYS A 3 5.60 -41.04 -22.39
CA LYS A 3 5.41 -40.08 -21.29
C LYS A 3 6.59 -39.11 -21.22
N LEU A 4 6.60 -38.12 -22.09
CA LEU A 4 7.50 -36.95 -22.07
C LEU A 4 6.81 -35.96 -23.03
N ILE A 5 6.35 -34.75 -22.72
CA ILE A 5 6.67 -33.77 -21.68
C ILE A 5 5.40 -32.93 -21.50
N LEU A 6 4.81 -32.96 -20.30
CA LEU A 6 3.71 -32.09 -19.86
C LEU A 6 4.27 -31.15 -18.78
N VAL A 7 5.25 -30.32 -19.14
CA VAL A 7 5.86 -29.34 -18.21
C VAL A 7 6.25 -28.12 -19.01
N GLY A 8 5.29 -27.21 -19.24
CA GLY A 8 5.57 -25.97 -19.97
C GLY A 8 4.48 -24.92 -19.89
N PHE A 9 3.54 -25.01 -18.95
CA PHE A 9 2.38 -24.11 -18.91
C PHE A 9 1.98 -23.64 -17.50
N ALA A 10 2.90 -23.65 -16.54
CA ALA A 10 2.59 -23.33 -15.14
C ALA A 10 3.49 -22.24 -14.54
N ALA A 11 3.84 -21.21 -15.32
CA ALA A 11 4.65 -20.09 -14.81
C ALA A 11 4.11 -18.69 -15.16
N PHE A 12 2.84 -18.55 -15.55
CA PHE A 12 2.30 -17.27 -16.03
C PHE A 12 1.25 -16.58 -15.13
N THR A 13 0.98 -17.05 -13.92
CA THR A 13 -0.13 -16.50 -13.11
C THR A 13 0.22 -16.16 -11.66
N LEU A 14 1.42 -15.65 -11.40
CA LEU A 14 1.77 -15.10 -10.08
C LEU A 14 2.05 -13.59 -10.07
N ALA A 15 1.85 -12.90 -11.19
CA ALA A 15 1.61 -11.46 -11.17
C ALA A 15 0.14 -11.23 -10.81
N GLY A 16 -0.21 -11.43 -9.54
CA GLY A 16 -1.38 -10.78 -8.97
C GLY A 16 -1.11 -9.28 -9.01
N CYS A 17 -1.36 -8.65 -10.16
CA CYS A 17 -1.39 -7.21 -10.25
C CYS A 17 -2.37 -6.76 -9.18
N ALA A 18 -1.86 -6.13 -8.13
CA ALA A 18 -2.69 -5.35 -7.21
C ALA A 18 -3.36 -4.30 -8.10
N GLN A 19 -4.51 -4.64 -8.65
CA GLN A 19 -5.24 -3.79 -9.57
C GLN A 19 -5.62 -2.56 -8.77
N GLU A 20 -4.90 -1.46 -9.00
CA GLU A 20 -5.12 -0.19 -8.30
C GLU A 20 -6.61 0.11 -8.39
N ARG A 21 -7.30 0.05 -7.24
CA ARG A 21 -8.72 0.32 -7.20
C ARG A 21 -8.92 1.74 -7.75
N PRO A 22 -9.82 1.94 -8.73
CA PRO A 22 -10.04 3.27 -9.27
C PRO A 22 -10.49 4.19 -8.13
N LEU A 23 -9.94 5.41 -8.08
CA LEU A 23 -10.22 6.38 -7.01
C LEU A 23 -11.71 6.69 -6.88
N THR A 24 -12.46 6.56 -7.98
CA THR A 24 -13.92 6.71 -8.03
C THR A 24 -14.69 5.65 -7.25
N SER A 25 -14.06 4.50 -6.94
CA SER A 25 -14.69 3.42 -6.17
C SER A 25 -14.62 3.63 -4.65
N TYR A 26 -13.82 4.60 -4.19
CA TYR A 26 -13.76 4.95 -2.78
C TYR A 26 -14.95 5.83 -2.39
N ASP A 27 -15.55 5.54 -1.24
CA ASP A 27 -16.44 6.47 -0.57
C ASP A 27 -15.65 7.67 -0.01
N ASP A 28 -16.35 8.69 0.48
CA ASP A 28 -15.70 9.92 0.94
C ASP A 28 -14.77 9.68 2.14
N VAL A 29 -15.16 8.77 3.03
CA VAL A 29 -14.32 8.32 4.16
C VAL A 29 -13.04 7.64 3.66
N GLY A 30 -13.16 6.73 2.70
CA GLY A 30 -12.05 6.04 2.08
C GLY A 30 -11.10 7.01 1.36
N LEU A 31 -11.63 8.02 0.68
CA LEU A 31 -10.83 9.06 0.02
C LEU A 31 -10.05 9.93 1.01
N CYS A 32 -10.68 10.34 2.12
CA CYS A 32 -9.99 11.09 3.18
C CYS A 32 -8.93 10.23 3.88
N THR A 33 -9.22 8.96 4.13
CA THR A 33 -8.24 8.00 4.68
C THR A 33 -7.05 7.79 3.73
N LEU A 34 -7.33 7.60 2.43
CA LEU A 34 -6.31 7.41 1.40
C LEU A 34 -5.42 8.64 1.24
N LYS A 35 -6.00 9.85 1.31
CA LYS A 35 -5.25 11.12 1.38
C LYS A 35 -4.28 11.10 2.56
N GLY A 36 -4.76 10.72 3.74
CA GLY A 36 -3.95 10.57 4.95
C GLY A 36 -2.79 9.61 4.77
N GLN A 37 -3.06 8.42 4.24
CA GLN A 37 -2.04 7.41 3.98
C GLN A 37 -0.99 7.90 2.98
N ALA A 38 -1.41 8.55 1.89
CA ALA A 38 -0.50 9.11 0.90
C ALA A 38 0.42 10.18 1.52
N ILE A 39 -0.09 11.04 2.42
CA ILE A 39 0.74 11.97 3.20
C ILE A 39 1.71 11.21 4.10
N GLY A 40 1.23 10.19 4.81
CA GLY A 40 2.02 9.41 5.76
C GLY A 40 3.18 8.64 5.11
N TYR A 41 2.95 8.07 3.93
CA TYR A 41 3.98 7.39 3.12
C TYR A 41 4.87 8.35 2.32
N GLY A 42 4.53 9.65 2.25
CA GLY A 42 5.20 10.60 1.37
C GLY A 42 4.99 10.31 -0.12
N ASN A 43 3.86 9.67 -0.48
CA ASN A 43 3.54 9.34 -1.87
C ASN A 43 3.02 10.58 -2.61
N THR A 44 3.93 11.26 -3.31
CA THR A 44 3.65 12.48 -4.07
C THR A 44 2.94 12.21 -5.40
N GLU A 45 3.03 10.99 -5.95
CA GLU A 45 2.45 10.64 -7.25
C GLU A 45 0.93 10.47 -7.20
N ILE A 46 0.40 9.90 -6.11
CA ILE A 46 -1.04 9.67 -5.96
C ILE A 46 -1.80 10.90 -5.44
N MET A 47 -1.09 11.82 -4.78
CA MET A 47 -1.65 13.04 -4.19
C MET A 47 -2.45 13.90 -5.19
N PRO A 48 -1.93 14.25 -6.39
CA PRO A 48 -2.69 15.04 -7.35
C PRO A 48 -3.94 14.30 -7.86
N LYS A 49 -3.90 12.97 -7.98
CA LYS A 49 -5.04 12.17 -8.42
C LYS A 49 -6.17 12.19 -7.37
N ILE A 50 -5.80 12.09 -6.10
CA ILE A 50 -6.73 12.21 -4.96
C ILE A 50 -7.35 13.61 -4.92
N GLN A 51 -6.54 14.66 -5.09
CA GLN A 51 -7.03 16.05 -5.12
C GLN A 51 -7.99 16.31 -6.30
N ALA A 52 -7.68 15.76 -7.48
CA ALA A 52 -8.55 15.84 -8.64
C ALA A 52 -9.91 15.16 -8.37
N GLU A 53 -9.92 14.02 -7.68
CA GLU A 53 -11.17 13.33 -7.31
C GLU A 53 -11.99 14.12 -6.28
N PHE A 54 -11.34 14.77 -5.29
CA PHE A 54 -12.01 15.70 -4.39
C PHE A 54 -12.63 16.88 -5.16
N ALA A 55 -11.89 17.50 -6.07
CA ALA A 55 -12.38 18.60 -6.90
C ALA A 55 -13.54 18.17 -7.81
N ARG A 56 -13.50 16.94 -8.36
CA ARG A 56 -14.57 16.36 -9.18
C ARG A 56 -15.86 16.15 -8.39
N ARG A 57 -15.76 15.77 -7.10
CA ARG A 57 -16.91 15.59 -6.21
C ARG A 57 -17.46 16.92 -5.69
N GLY A 58 -16.59 17.92 -5.51
CA GLY A 58 -16.95 19.22 -4.96
C GLY A 58 -17.19 19.12 -3.46
N SER A 59 -18.41 18.79 -3.07
CA SER A 59 -18.81 18.62 -1.67
C SER A 59 -18.84 17.15 -1.30
N LEU A 60 -18.19 16.81 -0.19
CA LEU A 60 -18.26 15.46 0.38
C LEU A 60 -19.58 15.29 1.14
N SER A 61 -20.04 14.05 1.22
CA SER A 61 -21.19 13.63 2.04
C SER A 61 -20.88 13.64 3.54
N ILE A 62 -19.60 13.74 3.92
CA ILE A 62 -19.13 13.87 5.30
C ILE A 62 -18.70 15.30 5.62
N SER A 63 -18.68 15.65 6.91
CA SER A 63 -18.20 16.97 7.31
C SER A 63 -16.69 17.11 7.07
N GLN A 64 -16.22 18.36 6.94
CA GLN A 64 -14.79 18.63 6.82
C GLN A 64 -14.01 18.10 8.04
N ALA A 65 -14.58 18.26 9.25
CA ALA A 65 -13.98 17.78 10.48
C ALA A 65 -13.81 16.25 10.49
N ASP A 66 -14.80 15.52 9.99
CA ASP A 66 -14.70 14.05 9.85
C ASP A 66 -13.65 13.66 8.82
N CYS A 67 -13.61 14.35 7.67
CA CYS A 67 -12.58 14.11 6.66
C CYS A 67 -11.17 14.36 7.21
N ASP A 68 -10.98 15.40 8.01
CA ASP A 68 -9.70 15.71 8.64
C ASP A 68 -9.30 14.64 9.66
N LEU A 69 -10.26 14.11 10.43
CA LEU A 69 -10.05 13.01 11.36
C LEU A 69 -9.61 11.73 10.63
N TYR A 70 -10.30 11.37 9.54
CA TYR A 70 -9.91 10.22 8.71
C TYR A 70 -8.54 10.41 8.05
N THR A 71 -8.23 11.65 7.64
CA THR A 71 -6.91 12.00 7.09
C THR A 71 -5.81 11.80 8.14
N GLN A 72 -5.99 12.30 9.37
CA GLN A 72 -5.03 12.08 10.46
C GLN A 72 -4.86 10.60 10.78
N THR A 73 -5.97 9.85 10.83
CA THR A 73 -5.96 8.41 11.11
C THR A 73 -5.17 7.66 10.04
N GLY A 74 -5.43 7.93 8.76
CA GLY A 74 -4.71 7.33 7.64
C GLY A 74 -3.21 7.69 7.65
N GLN A 75 -2.86 8.92 8.01
CA GLN A 75 -1.47 9.35 8.13
C GLN A 75 -0.74 8.62 9.26
N GLN A 76 -1.39 8.45 10.41
CA GLN A 76 -0.81 7.75 11.55
C GLN A 76 -0.63 6.25 11.24
N ASP A 77 -1.62 5.59 10.64
CA ASP A 77 -1.52 4.19 10.23
C ASP A 77 -0.35 3.96 9.26
N ALA A 78 -0.21 4.81 8.24
CA ALA A 78 0.91 4.74 7.31
C ALA A 78 2.27 4.88 8.01
N LYS A 79 2.41 5.86 8.92
CA LYS A 79 3.65 6.03 9.71
C LYS A 79 3.97 4.82 10.59
N VAL A 80 2.97 4.21 11.22
CA VAL A 80 3.15 3.01 12.03
C VAL A 80 3.62 1.86 11.15
N ARG A 81 2.97 1.63 10.01
CA ARG A 81 3.36 0.58 9.05
C ARG A 81 4.78 0.76 8.55
N MET A 82 5.19 1.97 8.19
CA MET A 82 6.58 2.26 7.80
C MET A 82 7.57 1.90 8.90
N LYS A 83 7.34 2.33 10.14
CA LYS A 83 8.20 2.00 11.28
C LYS A 83 8.30 0.49 11.52
N THR A 84 7.17 -0.23 11.40
CA THR A 84 7.14 -1.68 11.52
C THR A 84 7.94 -2.34 10.40
N THR A 85 7.78 -1.90 9.16
CA THR A 85 8.55 -2.40 8.01
C THR A 85 10.05 -2.17 8.21
N ASP A 86 10.47 -0.97 8.63
CA ASP A 86 11.88 -0.67 8.91
C ASP A 86 12.45 -1.57 10.00
N SER A 87 11.68 -1.79 11.07
CA SER A 87 12.07 -2.68 12.18
C SER A 87 12.24 -4.13 11.71
N ILE A 88 11.33 -4.62 10.86
CA ILE A 88 11.41 -5.97 10.27
C ILE A 88 12.65 -6.09 9.37
N ILE A 89 12.93 -5.07 8.55
CA ILE A 89 14.12 -5.05 7.69
C ILE A 89 15.40 -5.07 8.54
N GLN A 90 15.46 -4.25 9.59
CA GLN A 90 16.62 -4.22 10.50
C GLN A 90 16.83 -5.57 11.21
N GLN A 91 15.76 -6.19 11.72
CA GLN A 91 15.84 -7.51 12.35
C GLN A 91 16.28 -8.58 11.35
N SER A 92 15.73 -8.56 10.13
CA SER A 92 16.13 -9.48 9.06
C SER A 92 17.63 -9.34 8.73
N ASN A 93 18.12 -8.11 8.59
CA ASN A 93 19.53 -7.83 8.34
C ASN A 93 20.44 -8.32 9.48
N GLN A 94 20.02 -8.14 10.73
CA GLN A 94 20.75 -8.68 11.89
C GLN A 94 20.78 -10.21 11.87
N THR A 95 19.66 -10.88 11.59
CA THR A 95 19.61 -12.35 11.49
C THR A 95 20.49 -12.87 10.34
N GLN A 96 20.46 -12.24 9.17
CA GLN A 96 21.34 -12.60 8.05
C GLN A 96 22.83 -12.41 8.41
N THR A 97 23.17 -11.32 9.08
CA THR A 97 24.54 -11.06 9.54
C THR A 97 25.00 -12.09 10.57
N ILE A 98 24.14 -12.46 11.53
CA ILE A 98 24.44 -13.49 12.54
C ILE A 98 24.65 -14.85 11.87
N ASN A 99 23.82 -15.22 10.89
CA ASN A 99 23.96 -16.49 10.18
C ASN A 99 25.22 -16.52 9.32
N ALA A 100 25.63 -15.38 8.74
CA ALA A 100 26.89 -15.26 8.00
C ALA A 100 28.13 -15.36 8.90
N ILE A 101 28.08 -14.83 10.12
CA ILE A 101 29.20 -14.91 11.09
C ILE A 101 29.29 -16.32 11.71
N LYS A 102 28.16 -16.99 11.93
CA LYS A 102 28.12 -18.31 12.58
C LYS A 102 28.49 -19.48 11.66
N GLY A 103 28.67 -19.25 10.36
CA GLY A 103 29.23 -20.23 9.41
C GLY A 103 28.60 -21.62 9.51
N TYR A 104 27.48 -21.81 8.82
CA TYR A 104 27.18 -23.15 8.29
C TYR A 104 27.95 -23.35 6.99
#